data_AF-A0AAV8Z574-F1
#
_entry.id   AF-A0AAV8Z574-F1
#
_cell.length_a   1.000
_cell.length_b   1.000
_cell.length_c   1.000
_cell.angle_alpha   90.00
_cell.angle_beta   90.00
_cell.angle_gamma   90.00
#
_symmetry.space_group_name_H-M   'P 1'
#
loop_
_entity.id
_entity.type
_entity.pdbx_description
1 polymer ?
#
loop_
_entity_poly.entity_id
_entity_poly.type
_entity_poly.pdbx_seq_one_letter_code
_entity_poly.pdbx_strand_id
1 'polypeptide(L)'
;MCTAFNLHKECYDIFSDSLTTFKNNMEDIRVPGMTIATDIICGFPTETEKDFEETLSLCEDYKFPSLFINQFFPRPGTPAALLPRIPAHEVKQRTKKLTDLFYTYQPYKHKVGEIQEVLATEISHDKKHYVGHNEFYEQVLIPMKEKYLGKLVKVKIIDASKFSMIGQPLDEIVMPGLTKPLRRGEVSGTFKKLPYLTPLQMEKYFLGNQTRNGTFSS
;
A
#
# COMPACT_ATOMS: atom_id res chain seq x y z
N MET A 1 3.34 -4.57 0.06
CA MET A 1 3.81 -5.73 -0.73
C MET A 1 4.57 -5.14 -1.91
N CYS A 2 5.92 -5.17 -1.88
CA CYS A 2 6.76 -4.64 -2.97
C CYS A 2 6.88 -5.72 -4.05
N THR A 3 6.17 -5.55 -5.16
CA THR A 3 6.30 -6.40 -6.34
C THR A 3 6.57 -5.47 -7.51
N ALA A 4 7.73 -5.65 -8.16
CA ALA A 4 8.06 -4.95 -9.40
C ALA A 4 7.16 -5.48 -10.51
N PHE A 5 6.12 -4.74 -10.87
CA PHE A 5 5.24 -5.14 -11.97
C PHE A 5 5.75 -4.60 -13.30
N ASN A 6 5.68 -5.50 -14.27
CA ASN A 6 5.88 -5.23 -15.66
C ASN A 6 4.57 -5.63 -16.35
N LEU A 7 3.95 -4.71 -17.09
CA LEU A 7 2.58 -4.86 -17.55
C LEU A 7 2.58 -5.25 -19.03
N HIS A 8 2.96 -6.48 -19.37
CA HIS A 8 2.42 -7.09 -20.60
C HIS A 8 0.89 -7.22 -20.39
N LYS A 9 0.02 -7.09 -21.39
CA LYS A 9 -1.45 -7.20 -21.24
C LYS A 9 -1.94 -8.23 -20.19
N GLU A 10 -1.40 -9.46 -20.23
CA GLU A 10 -1.72 -10.49 -19.22
C GLU A 10 -1.30 -10.11 -17.79
N CYS A 11 -0.13 -9.50 -17.61
CA CYS A 11 0.32 -8.97 -16.34
C CYS A 11 -0.48 -7.73 -15.89
N TYR A 12 -0.98 -6.92 -16.83
CA TYR A 12 -1.91 -5.84 -16.51
C TYR A 12 -3.22 -6.36 -15.95
N ASP A 13 -3.85 -7.27 -16.67
CA ASP A 13 -5.10 -7.88 -16.22
C ASP A 13 -4.89 -8.57 -14.87
N ILE A 14 -3.81 -9.35 -14.71
CA ILE A 14 -3.46 -9.99 -13.42
C ILE A 14 -3.24 -8.96 -12.31
N PHE A 15 -2.50 -7.87 -12.56
CA PHE A 15 -2.20 -6.89 -11.52
C PHE A 15 -3.42 -6.06 -11.14
N SER A 16 -4.18 -5.59 -12.13
CA SER A 16 -5.43 -4.86 -11.94
C SER A 16 -6.47 -5.73 -11.21
N ASP A 17 -6.62 -6.99 -11.61
CA ASP A 17 -7.51 -7.95 -10.94
C ASP A 17 -7.04 -8.25 -9.53
N SER A 18 -5.73 -8.41 -9.33
CA SER A 18 -5.15 -8.62 -7.99
C SER A 18 -5.37 -7.42 -7.08
N LEU A 19 -5.17 -6.20 -7.59
CA LEU A 19 -5.42 -4.97 -6.84
C LEU A 19 -6.89 -4.82 -6.49
N THR A 20 -7.77 -5.08 -7.45
CA THR A 20 -9.22 -4.99 -7.26
C THR A 20 -9.70 -6.04 -6.26
N THR A 21 -9.26 -7.29 -6.43
CA THR A 21 -9.57 -8.40 -5.51
C THR A 21 -9.03 -8.13 -4.11
N PHE A 22 -7.80 -7.64 -4.00
CA PHE A 22 -7.19 -7.31 -2.72
C PHE A 22 -7.93 -6.17 -2.02
N LYS A 23 -8.28 -5.09 -2.76
CA LYS A 23 -9.10 -4.00 -2.23
C LYS A 23 -10.46 -4.50 -1.75
N ASN A 24 -11.18 -5.23 -2.58
CA ASN A 24 -12.50 -5.77 -2.23
C ASN A 24 -12.45 -6.67 -1.00
N ASN A 25 -11.48 -7.60 -0.96
CA ASN A 25 -11.30 -8.47 0.20
C ASN A 25 -10.98 -7.70 1.48
N MET A 26 -10.14 -6.65 1.39
CA MET A 26 -9.76 -5.81 2.54
C MET A 26 -10.92 -4.93 3.03
N GLU A 27 -11.76 -4.45 2.11
CA GLU A 27 -13.01 -3.76 2.43
C GLU A 27 -14.01 -4.71 3.10
N ASP A 28 -14.14 -5.94 2.60
CA ASP A 28 -15.01 -6.98 3.17
C ASP A 28 -14.61 -7.36 4.60
N ILE A 29 -13.31 -7.48 4.89
CA ILE A 29 -12.80 -7.71 6.25
C ILE A 29 -12.63 -6.41 7.06
N ARG A 30 -13.09 -5.27 6.53
CA ARG A 30 -13.13 -3.95 7.18
C ARG A 30 -11.78 -3.48 7.69
N VAL A 31 -10.77 -3.46 6.82
CA VAL A 31 -9.51 -2.74 7.06
C VAL A 31 -9.57 -1.38 6.35
N PRO A 32 -10.23 -0.36 6.95
CA PRO A 32 -10.34 0.96 6.35
C PRO A 32 -8.97 1.65 6.30
N GLY A 33 -8.79 2.57 5.34
CA GLY A 33 -7.62 3.45 5.30
C GLY A 33 -6.32 2.83 4.78
N MET A 34 -6.37 1.63 4.19
CA MET A 34 -5.18 0.93 3.69
C MET A 34 -4.41 1.73 2.62
N THR A 35 -3.09 1.80 2.80
CA THR A 35 -2.16 2.40 1.84
C THR A 35 -1.52 1.33 0.96
N ILE A 36 -1.57 1.52 -0.36
CA ILE A 36 -0.88 0.66 -1.32
C ILE A 36 0.36 1.40 -1.84
N ALA A 37 1.52 0.80 -1.60
CA ALA A 37 2.78 1.21 -2.20
C ALA A 37 3.16 0.23 -3.31
N THR A 38 3.64 0.72 -4.45
CA THR A 38 3.99 -0.14 -5.59
C THR A 38 5.21 0.36 -6.35
N ASP A 39 5.89 -0.56 -7.03
CA ASP A 39 7.02 -0.31 -7.91
C ASP A 39 6.61 -0.61 -9.36
N ILE A 40 6.83 0.35 -10.26
CA ILE A 40 6.58 0.20 -11.71
C ILE A 40 7.90 0.30 -12.45
N ILE A 41 8.13 -0.65 -13.38
CA ILE A 41 9.28 -0.65 -14.27
C ILE A 41 8.83 -0.24 -15.67
N CYS A 42 9.31 0.92 -16.17
CA CYS A 42 9.11 1.34 -17.55
C CYS A 42 10.20 0.77 -18.46
N GLY A 43 9.86 0.48 -19.71
CA GLY A 43 10.81 0.10 -20.75
C GLY A 43 11.24 -1.36 -20.70
N PHE A 44 10.41 -2.24 -20.14
CA PHE A 44 10.68 -3.67 -20.20
C PHE A 44 10.75 -4.14 -21.67
N PRO A 45 11.60 -5.12 -22.03
CA PRO A 45 11.85 -5.49 -23.42
C PRO A 45 10.63 -5.73 -24.32
N THR A 46 9.51 -6.20 -23.76
CA THR A 46 8.27 -6.50 -24.50
C THR A 46 7.16 -5.46 -24.32
N GLU A 47 7.42 -4.33 -23.64
CA GLU A 47 6.41 -3.30 -23.33
C GLU A 47 5.99 -2.54 -24.59
N THR A 48 4.74 -2.69 -25.01
CA THR A 48 4.17 -1.93 -26.13
C THR A 48 3.67 -0.55 -25.67
N GLU A 49 3.31 0.33 -26.60
CA GLU A 49 2.71 1.62 -26.22
C GLU A 49 1.36 1.43 -25.52
N LYS A 50 0.56 0.45 -25.96
CA LYS A 50 -0.73 0.12 -25.35
C LYS A 50 -0.57 -0.34 -23.89
N ASP A 51 0.40 -1.20 -23.64
CA ASP A 51 0.76 -1.66 -22.29
C ASP A 51 1.11 -0.48 -21.37
N PHE A 52 1.87 0.48 -21.89
CA PHE A 52 2.23 1.69 -21.16
C PHE A 52 1.04 2.63 -20.91
N GLU A 53 0.12 2.77 -21.87
CA GLU A 53 -1.13 3.53 -21.70
C GLU A 53 -2.03 2.91 -20.63
N GLU A 54 -2.16 1.59 -20.60
CA GLU A 54 -2.89 0.86 -19.55
C GLU A 54 -2.25 1.12 -18.17
N THR A 55 -0.90 1.06 -18.09
CA THR A 55 -0.15 1.42 -16.88
C THR A 55 -0.44 2.82 -16.36
N LEU A 56 -0.52 3.81 -17.28
CA LEU A 56 -0.89 5.18 -16.95
C LEU A 56 -2.32 5.26 -16.39
N SER A 57 -3.28 4.63 -17.06
CA SER A 57 -4.69 4.60 -16.62
C SER A 57 -4.81 4.04 -15.20
N LEU A 58 -4.14 2.91 -14.92
CA LEU A 58 -4.15 2.31 -13.58
C LEU A 58 -3.62 3.26 -12.51
N CYS A 59 -2.54 3.99 -12.81
CA CYS A 59 -1.98 4.95 -11.87
C CYS A 59 -2.88 6.16 -11.65
N GLU A 60 -3.61 6.59 -12.69
CA GLU A 60 -4.60 7.66 -12.62
C GLU A 60 -5.83 7.25 -11.80
N ASP A 61 -6.29 6.00 -11.96
CA ASP A 61 -7.44 5.45 -11.23
C ASP A 61 -7.13 5.23 -9.74
N TYR A 62 -5.99 4.61 -9.45
CA TYR A 62 -5.64 4.21 -8.09
C TYR A 62 -4.99 5.32 -7.27
N LYS A 63 -4.38 6.32 -7.91
CA LYS A 63 -3.70 7.47 -7.28
C LYS A 63 -2.82 7.06 -6.09
N PHE A 64 -1.92 6.10 -6.34
CA PHE A 64 -1.05 5.51 -5.33
C PHE A 64 -0.34 6.59 -4.48
N PRO A 65 -0.42 6.52 -3.14
CA PRO A 65 0.31 7.45 -2.28
C PRO A 65 1.83 7.29 -2.39
N SER A 66 2.30 6.05 -2.57
CA SER A 66 3.71 5.71 -2.74
C SER A 66 3.91 4.92 -4.02
N LEU A 67 4.56 5.53 -5.01
CA LEU A 67 4.85 4.93 -6.31
C LEU A 67 6.32 5.13 -6.65
N PHE A 68 7.04 4.03 -6.85
CA PHE A 68 8.43 4.05 -7.32
C PHE A 68 8.47 3.73 -8.81
N ILE A 69 9.01 4.66 -9.59
CA ILE A 69 9.07 4.55 -11.05
C ILE A 69 10.53 4.32 -11.45
N ASN A 70 10.81 3.12 -11.95
CA ASN A 70 12.14 2.68 -12.34
C ASN A 70 12.22 2.39 -13.83
N GLN A 71 13.42 2.46 -14.40
CA GLN A 71 13.67 1.99 -15.76
C GLN A 71 14.14 0.54 -15.73
N PHE A 72 13.76 -0.24 -16.75
CA PHE A 72 14.25 -1.60 -16.88
C PHE A 72 15.77 -1.63 -17.03
N PHE A 73 16.40 -2.40 -16.15
CA PHE A 73 17.82 -2.73 -16.21
C PHE A 73 17.98 -4.26 -16.33
N PRO A 74 18.59 -4.77 -17.41
CA PRO A 74 18.74 -6.21 -17.59
C PRO A 74 19.62 -6.79 -16.48
N ARG A 75 19.14 -7.86 -15.84
CA ARG A 75 19.90 -8.60 -14.83
C ARG A 75 20.51 -9.85 -15.48
N PRO A 76 21.84 -10.06 -15.39
CA PRO A 76 22.49 -11.23 -15.98
C PRO A 76 21.81 -12.53 -15.56
N GLY A 77 21.61 -13.45 -16.51
CA GLY A 77 21.00 -14.76 -16.26
C GLY A 77 19.45 -14.77 -16.25
N THR A 78 18.79 -13.64 -16.49
CA THR A 78 17.32 -13.60 -16.60
C THR A 78 16.85 -13.76 -18.05
N PRO A 79 15.68 -14.37 -18.33
CA PRO A 79 15.11 -14.41 -19.67
C PRO A 79 14.96 -13.01 -20.29
N ALA A 80 14.57 -12.03 -19.48
CA ALA A 80 14.41 -10.64 -19.92
C ALA A 80 15.73 -10.00 -20.39
N ALA A 81 16.90 -10.44 -19.88
CA ALA A 81 18.18 -9.93 -20.34
C ALA A 81 18.56 -10.37 -21.75
N LEU A 82 17.91 -11.42 -22.28
CA LEU A 82 18.13 -11.93 -23.64
C LEU A 82 17.21 -11.26 -24.68
N LEU A 83 16.22 -10.49 -24.23
CA LEU A 83 15.23 -9.88 -25.11
C LEU A 83 15.74 -8.55 -25.69
N PRO A 84 15.31 -8.17 -26.92
CA PRO A 84 15.63 -6.88 -27.50
C PRO A 84 15.13 -5.73 -26.63
N ARG A 85 15.99 -4.73 -26.39
CA ARG A 85 15.65 -3.60 -25.54
C ARG A 85 14.83 -2.56 -26.30
N ILE A 86 13.89 -1.94 -25.60
CA ILE A 86 13.22 -0.73 -26.07
C ILE A 86 14.25 0.40 -26.19
N PRO A 87 14.17 1.25 -27.24
CA PRO A 87 15.05 2.39 -27.39
C PRO A 87 15.04 3.30 -26.16
N ALA A 88 16.24 3.72 -25.70
CA ALA A 88 16.39 4.47 -24.46
C ALA A 88 15.58 5.78 -24.41
N HIS A 89 15.38 6.42 -25.57
CA HIS A 89 14.59 7.65 -25.65
C HIS A 89 13.10 7.41 -25.35
N GLU A 90 12.52 6.30 -25.80
CA GLU A 90 11.14 5.90 -25.49
C GLU A 90 11.00 5.59 -23.99
N VAL A 91 11.92 4.79 -23.43
CA VAL A 91 11.93 4.48 -21.98
C VAL A 91 11.98 5.75 -21.14
N LYS A 92 12.81 6.73 -21.55
CA LYS A 92 12.92 8.03 -20.88
C LYS A 92 11.61 8.84 -20.99
N GLN A 93 10.96 8.85 -22.15
CA GLN A 93 9.67 9.51 -22.33
C GLN A 93 8.58 8.88 -21.46
N ARG A 94 8.50 7.54 -21.42
CA ARG A 94 7.55 6.78 -20.60
C ARG A 94 7.72 7.06 -19.11
N THR A 95 8.97 6.95 -18.62
CA THR A 95 9.33 7.28 -17.24
C THR A 95 8.91 8.69 -16.87
N LYS A 96 9.18 9.66 -17.77
CA LYS A 96 8.80 11.06 -17.56
C LYS A 96 7.28 11.24 -17.50
N LYS A 97 6.52 10.71 -18.46
CA LYS A 97 5.05 10.81 -18.49
C LYS A 97 4.43 10.25 -17.20
N LEU A 98 4.87 9.07 -16.76
CA LEU A 98 4.36 8.44 -15.53
C LEU A 98 4.74 9.23 -14.27
N THR A 99 5.97 9.78 -14.24
CA THR A 99 6.41 10.67 -13.16
C THR A 99 5.57 11.94 -13.12
N ASP A 100 5.38 12.60 -14.26
CA ASP A 100 4.56 13.82 -14.35
C ASP A 100 3.13 13.54 -13.86
N LEU A 101 2.51 12.44 -14.30
CA LEU A 101 1.20 11.98 -13.80
C LEU A 101 1.20 11.81 -12.28
N PHE A 102 2.19 11.11 -11.71
CA PHE A 102 2.29 10.90 -10.27
C PHE A 102 2.29 12.24 -9.51
N TYR A 103 2.99 13.27 -10.01
CA TYR A 103 3.01 14.58 -9.35
C TYR A 103 1.74 15.41 -9.51
N THR A 104 0.78 15.02 -10.36
CA THR A 104 -0.47 15.78 -10.55
C THR A 104 -1.44 15.67 -9.38
N TYR A 105 -1.41 14.58 -8.61
CA TYR A 105 -2.38 14.32 -7.54
C TYR A 105 -1.77 14.33 -6.13
N GLN A 106 -2.60 14.69 -5.16
CA GLN A 106 -2.26 14.80 -3.73
C GLN A 106 -2.98 13.70 -2.94
N PRO A 107 -2.29 12.63 -2.52
CA PRO A 107 -2.94 11.46 -1.93
C PRO A 107 -3.55 11.75 -0.54
N TYR A 108 -2.94 12.63 0.25
CA TYR A 108 -3.28 12.82 1.67
C TYR A 108 -4.25 13.97 1.95
N LYS A 109 -4.68 14.71 0.93
CA LYS A 109 -5.49 15.92 1.13
C LYS A 109 -6.82 15.65 1.86
N HIS A 110 -7.38 14.46 1.67
CA HIS A 110 -8.62 14.03 2.34
C HIS A 110 -8.45 13.82 3.85
N LYS A 111 -7.22 13.66 4.36
CA LYS A 111 -6.92 13.42 5.78
C LYS A 111 -6.77 14.71 6.60
N VAL A 112 -6.77 15.87 5.93
CA VAL A 112 -6.66 17.17 6.64
C VAL A 112 -7.88 17.38 7.53
N GLY A 113 -7.63 17.66 8.81
CA GLY A 113 -8.64 17.79 9.85
C GLY A 113 -8.81 16.55 10.73
N GLU A 114 -8.34 15.38 10.30
CA GLU A 114 -8.40 14.15 11.08
C GLU A 114 -7.47 14.20 12.30
N ILE A 115 -7.81 13.41 13.32
CA ILE A 115 -6.95 13.17 14.48
C ILE A 115 -6.39 11.75 14.36
N GLN A 116 -5.07 11.63 14.39
CA GLN A 116 -4.35 10.37 14.17
C GLN A 116 -3.29 10.16 15.26
N GLU A 117 -2.96 8.89 15.54
CA GLU A 117 -1.82 8.53 16.37
C GLU A 117 -0.58 8.36 15.48
N VAL A 118 0.53 8.99 15.87
CA VAL A 118 1.76 9.00 15.08
C VAL A 118 2.95 8.67 15.98
N LEU A 119 3.73 7.66 15.58
CA LEU A 119 5.00 7.32 16.25
C LEU A 119 6.11 8.22 15.71
N ALA A 120 6.65 9.11 16.53
CA ALA A 120 7.79 9.95 16.15
C ALA A 120 9.12 9.18 16.30
N THR A 121 9.87 9.02 15.21
CA THR A 121 11.06 8.15 15.17
C THR A 121 12.36 8.90 14.88
N GLU A 122 12.31 9.87 13.98
CA GLU A 122 13.52 10.43 13.35
C GLU A 122 13.47 11.96 13.28
N ILE A 123 14.63 12.60 13.18
CA ILE A 123 14.73 14.04 12.92
C ILE A 123 14.65 14.26 11.41
N SER A 124 13.80 15.18 10.97
CA SER A 124 13.67 15.55 9.56
C SER A 124 14.92 16.24 9.01
N HIS A 125 15.09 16.23 7.69
CA HIS A 125 16.20 16.92 7.02
C HIS A 125 16.26 18.43 7.31
N ASP A 126 15.11 19.07 7.51
CA ASP A 126 15.03 20.50 7.85
C ASP A 126 15.42 20.82 9.31
N LYS A 127 15.62 19.79 10.15
CA LYS A 127 15.91 19.88 11.60
C LYS A 127 14.90 20.70 12.40
N LYS A 128 13.68 20.87 11.89
CA LYS A 128 12.58 21.59 12.55
C LYS A 128 11.46 20.65 13.02
N HIS A 129 11.43 19.44 12.46
CA HIS A 129 10.38 18.47 12.72
C HIS A 129 10.98 17.11 13.14
N TYR A 130 10.15 16.31 13.79
CA TYR A 130 10.30 14.87 13.77
C TYR A 130 9.50 14.28 12.62
N VAL A 131 10.07 13.26 11.99
CA VAL A 131 9.37 12.36 11.08
C VAL A 131 8.73 11.28 11.94
N GLY A 132 7.42 11.12 11.80
CA GLY A 132 6.68 10.03 12.40
C GLY A 132 5.78 9.33 11.40
N HIS A 133 5.25 8.19 11.81
CA HIS A 133 4.40 7.34 10.98
C HIS A 133 3.11 6.99 11.72
N ASN A 134 1.98 7.06 11.01
CA ASN A 134 0.68 6.58 11.52
C ASN A 134 0.53 5.06 11.30
N GLU A 135 -0.63 4.50 11.66
CA GLU A 135 -0.93 3.07 11.47
C GLU A 135 -0.88 2.61 10.00
N PHE A 136 -1.07 3.52 9.06
CA PHE A 136 -0.99 3.27 7.62
C PHE A 136 0.43 3.44 7.05
N TYR A 137 1.41 3.64 7.94
CA TYR A 137 2.80 3.92 7.62
C TYR A 137 2.98 5.19 6.77
N GLU A 138 2.05 6.13 6.84
CA GLU A 138 2.15 7.42 6.15
C GLU A 138 2.97 8.39 6.99
N GLN A 139 3.80 9.16 6.30
CA GLN A 139 4.70 10.10 6.94
C GLN A 139 3.95 11.34 7.45
N VAL A 140 4.13 11.66 8.74
CA VAL A 140 3.59 12.86 9.38
C VAL A 140 4.72 13.63 10.05
N LEU A 141 4.86 14.90 9.70
CA LEU A 141 5.83 15.82 10.30
C LEU A 141 5.24 16.41 11.58
N ILE A 142 5.98 16.28 12.68
CA ILE A 142 5.59 16.77 14.01
C ILE A 142 6.59 17.83 14.45
N PRO A 143 6.18 18.98 15.03
CA PRO A 143 7.11 19.97 15.58
C PRO A 143 8.13 19.36 16.56
N MET A 144 9.40 19.71 16.39
CA MET A 144 10.48 19.12 17.19
C MET A 144 10.43 19.61 18.65
N LYS A 145 9.90 18.76 19.55
CA LYS A 145 9.99 18.94 21.01
C LYS A 145 10.47 17.64 21.65
N GLU A 146 11.50 17.67 22.49
CA GLU A 146 12.12 16.48 23.11
C GLU A 146 11.12 15.46 23.68
N LYS A 147 9.98 15.93 24.19
CA LYS A 147 8.94 15.07 24.75
C LYS A 147 8.31 14.08 23.76
N TYR A 148 8.43 14.29 22.44
CA TYR A 148 7.75 13.48 21.41
C TYR A 148 8.59 12.32 20.85
N LEU A 149 9.91 12.46 20.76
CA LEU A 149 10.77 11.46 20.12
C LEU A 149 10.65 10.08 20.80
N GLY A 150 10.45 9.03 19.99
CA GLY A 150 10.29 7.65 20.45
C GLY A 150 8.92 7.34 21.06
N LYS A 151 7.91 8.19 20.87
CA LYS A 151 6.58 8.03 21.48
C LYS A 151 5.46 8.15 20.45
N LEU A 152 4.31 7.57 20.79
CA LEU A 152 3.06 7.78 20.06
C LEU A 152 2.46 9.13 20.50
N VAL A 153 2.25 10.01 19.54
CA VAL A 153 1.71 11.35 19.76
C VAL A 153 0.41 11.46 18.99
N LYS A 154 -0.64 11.89 19.67
CA LYS A 154 -1.90 12.20 19.00
C LYS A 154 -1.80 13.57 18.34
N VAL A 155 -2.05 13.63 17.04
CA VAL A 155 -1.91 14.84 16.24
C VAL A 155 -3.17 15.11 15.45
N LYS A 156 -3.49 16.39 15.24
CA LYS A 156 -4.45 16.82 14.23
C LYS A 156 -3.71 17.10 12.94
N ILE A 157 -4.12 16.51 11.83
CA ILE A 157 -3.54 16.81 10.52
C ILE A 157 -4.00 18.20 10.09
N ILE A 158 -3.05 19.12 9.88
CA ILE A 158 -3.36 20.53 9.53
C ILE A 158 -3.04 20.86 8.08
N ASP A 159 -2.14 20.11 7.45
CA ASP A 159 -1.76 20.30 6.05
C ASP A 159 -1.25 18.98 5.46
N ALA A 160 -1.26 18.88 4.14
CA ALA A 160 -0.85 17.71 3.39
C ALA A 160 -0.08 18.11 2.13
N SER A 161 1.08 17.48 1.94
CA SER A 161 1.89 17.56 0.73
C SER A 161 1.83 16.24 -0.05
N LYS A 162 2.61 16.14 -1.13
CA LYS A 162 2.66 14.94 -1.97
C LYS A 162 3.17 13.71 -1.20
N PHE A 163 4.13 13.91 -0.30
CA PHE A 163 4.89 12.83 0.35
C PHE A 163 4.67 12.72 1.85
N SER A 164 4.11 13.75 2.47
CA SER A 164 3.90 13.77 3.92
C SER A 164 2.77 14.70 4.33
N MET A 165 2.23 14.44 5.50
CA MET A 165 1.30 15.34 6.20
C MET A 165 2.04 16.19 7.25
N ILE A 166 1.41 17.26 7.70
CA ILE A 166 1.85 18.06 8.86
C ILE A 166 0.85 17.84 9.99
N GLY A 167 1.34 17.37 11.13
CA GLY A 167 0.55 17.09 12.33
C GLY A 167 0.79 18.13 13.42
N GLN A 168 -0.28 18.74 13.93
CA GLN A 168 -0.25 19.56 15.13
C GLN A 168 -0.52 18.68 16.36
N PRO A 169 0.43 18.54 17.31
CA PRO A 169 0.23 17.75 18.52
C PRO A 169 -0.90 18.26 19.39
N LEU A 170 -1.68 17.34 19.94
CA LEU A 170 -2.71 17.63 20.94
C LEU A 170 -2.20 17.41 22.39
N ASP A 171 -0.89 17.20 22.55
CA ASP A 171 -0.18 16.93 23.81
C ASP A 171 -0.64 15.69 24.60
N GLU A 172 -1.52 14.88 24.02
CA GLU A 172 -1.76 13.49 24.40
C GLU A 172 -0.60 12.61 23.88
N ILE A 173 0.25 12.15 24.80
CA ILE A 173 1.41 11.31 24.49
C ILE A 173 1.21 9.95 25.15
N VAL A 174 1.27 8.90 24.33
CA VAL A 174 1.28 7.52 24.80
C VAL A 174 2.70 7.00 24.66
N MET A 175 3.29 6.54 25.76
CA MET A 175 4.47 5.70 25.65
C MET A 175 4.01 4.36 25.09
N PRO A 176 4.57 3.85 23.97
CA PRO A 176 4.40 2.45 23.62
C PRO A 176 5.04 1.64 24.74
N GLY A 177 4.24 1.27 25.73
CA GLY A 177 4.71 0.48 26.85
C GLY A 177 5.27 -0.81 26.30
N LEU A 178 6.41 -1.25 26.84
CA LEU A 178 6.79 -2.65 26.76
C LEU A 178 5.58 -3.43 27.27
N THR A 179 4.84 -4.08 26.37
CA THR A 179 3.77 -4.96 26.77
C THR A 179 4.40 -5.96 27.72
N LYS A 180 3.81 -6.18 28.90
CA LYS A 180 4.32 -7.24 29.78
C LYS A 180 4.44 -8.50 28.91
N PRO A 181 5.60 -9.16 28.86
CA PRO A 181 5.75 -10.35 28.06
C PRO A 181 4.64 -11.30 28.45
N LEU A 182 4.02 -11.90 27.44
CA LEU A 182 2.97 -12.91 27.63
C LEU A 182 3.46 -13.93 28.66
N ARG A 183 2.58 -14.35 29.56
CA ARG A 183 2.95 -15.40 30.50
C ARG A 183 3.35 -16.63 29.70
N ARG A 184 4.25 -17.45 30.25
CA ARG A 184 4.66 -18.70 29.60
C ARG A 184 3.42 -19.54 29.27
N GLY A 185 3.14 -19.74 27.98
CA GLY A 185 1.94 -20.43 27.49
C GLY A 185 0.80 -19.53 26.98
N GLU A 186 0.93 -18.20 27.08
CA GLU A 186 0.04 -17.24 26.42
C GLU A 186 0.59 -16.90 25.03
N VAL A 187 -0.29 -16.83 24.04
CA VAL A 187 -0.01 -16.38 22.67
C VAL A 187 -0.86 -15.14 22.36
N SER A 188 -0.25 -14.11 21.79
CA SER A 188 -0.96 -12.91 21.36
C SER A 188 -1.85 -13.23 20.15
N GLY A 189 -3.07 -12.70 20.11
CA GLY A 189 -3.95 -12.82 18.94
C GLY A 189 -4.93 -13.99 18.96
N THR A 190 -5.03 -14.76 20.05
CA THR A 190 -6.20 -15.64 20.24
C THR A 190 -7.40 -14.79 20.65
N PHE A 191 -8.27 -14.54 19.69
CA PHE A 191 -9.56 -13.87 19.87
C PHE A 191 -10.29 -14.42 21.10
N LYS A 192 -10.88 -13.52 21.91
CA LYS A 192 -12.01 -13.86 22.80
C LYS A 192 -12.94 -14.79 22.03
N LYS A 193 -13.29 -15.95 22.62
CA LYS A 193 -14.28 -16.89 22.07
C LYS A 193 -15.44 -16.12 21.43
N LEU A 194 -15.47 -16.07 20.10
CA LEU A 194 -16.72 -15.89 19.36
C LEU A 194 -17.62 -17.05 19.79
N PRO A 195 -18.92 -16.84 20.08
CA PRO A 195 -19.81 -17.93 20.43
C PRO A 195 -19.80 -18.92 19.26
N TYR A 196 -19.24 -20.11 19.49
CA TYR A 196 -19.05 -21.13 18.47
C TYR A 196 -20.40 -21.43 17.82
N LEU A 197 -20.45 -21.27 16.49
CA LEU A 197 -21.48 -21.89 15.67
C LEU A 197 -21.44 -23.39 15.93
N THR A 198 -22.60 -23.97 16.21
CA THR A 198 -22.74 -25.41 16.47
C THR A 198 -22.33 -26.23 15.25
N PRO A 199 -21.94 -27.51 15.40
CA PRO A 199 -21.60 -28.38 14.27
C PRO A 199 -22.66 -28.40 13.15
N LEU A 200 -23.95 -28.24 13.51
CA LEU A 200 -25.07 -28.12 12.57
C LEU A 200 -25.06 -26.83 11.72
N GLN A 201 -24.45 -25.75 12.21
CA GLN A 201 -24.31 -24.49 11.48
C GLN A 201 -23.12 -24.50 10.51
N MET A 202 -22.09 -25.32 10.78
CA MET A 202 -20.96 -25.55 9.88
C MET A 202 -21.38 -26.36 8.65
N GLU A 203 -22.25 -27.36 8.82
CA GLU A 203 -22.71 -28.23 7.73
C GLU A 203 -23.50 -27.46 6.65
N LYS A 204 -24.33 -26.48 7.06
CA LYS A 204 -25.02 -25.57 6.12
C LYS A 204 -24.09 -24.68 5.33
N TYR A 205 -22.96 -24.27 5.91
CA TYR A 205 -21.98 -23.40 5.26
C TYR A 205 -21.22 -24.13 4.14
N PHE A 206 -20.94 -25.43 4.32
CA PHE A 206 -20.28 -26.24 3.30
C PHE A 206 -21.24 -26.83 2.25
N LEU A 207 -22.49 -27.14 2.62
CA LEU A 207 -23.49 -27.67 1.69
C LEU A 207 -24.15 -26.59 0.81
N GLY A 208 -24.09 -25.32 1.19
CA GLY A 208 -24.66 -24.21 0.41
C GLY A 208 -23.92 -23.88 -0.90
N ASN A 209 -22.68 -24.38 -1.07
CA ASN A 209 -21.83 -24.06 -2.22
C ASN A 209 -21.68 -25.21 -3.25
N GLN A 210 -22.49 -26.29 -3.16
CA GLN A 210 -22.41 -27.43 -4.09
C GLN A 210 -23.58 -27.60 -5.08
N THR A 211 -24.49 -26.63 -5.25
CA THR A 211 -25.56 -26.73 -6.26
C THR A 211 -25.42 -25.71 -7.39
N ARG A 212 -24.37 -25.85 -8.21
CA ARG A 212 -24.37 -25.45 -9.63
C ARG A 212 -23.48 -26.39 -10.46
N ASN A 213 -23.81 -27.68 -10.48
CA ASN A 213 -23.33 -28.61 -11.52
C ASN A 213 -24.46 -28.82 -12.54
N GLY A 214 -24.33 -28.19 -13.70
CA GLY A 214 -24.99 -28.60 -14.93
C GLY A 214 -24.20 -29.74 -15.57
N THR A 215 -24.91 -30.82 -15.87
CA THR A 215 -24.48 -32.15 -16.28
C THR A 215 -23.76 -32.23 -17.63
N PHE A 216 -22.74 -33.08 -17.73
CA PHE A 216 -22.39 -33.78 -18.98
C PHE A 216 -22.22 -35.28 -18.66
N SER A 217 -23.14 -36.09 -19.18
CA SER A 217 -23.06 -37.55 -19.20
C SER A 217 -22.39 -38.01 -20.49
N SER A 218 -21.49 -39.00 -20.34
CA SER A 218 -21.05 -40.05 -21.29
C SER A 218 -21.21 -39.80 -22.79
#